data_AF-A0A3D0ZMN8-F1
#
_entry.id   AF-A0A3D0ZMN8-F1
#
_cell.length_a   1.000
_cell.length_b   1.000
_cell.length_c   1.000
_cell.angle_alpha   90.00
_cell.angle_beta   90.00
_cell.angle_gamma   90.00
#
_symmetry.space_group_name_H-M   'P 1'
#
loop_
_entity.id
_entity.type
_entity.pdbx_description
1 polymer ?
#
loop_
_entity_poly.entity_id
_entity_poly.type
_entity_poly.pdbx_seq_one_letter_code
_entity_poly.pdbx_strand_id
1 'polypeptide(L)'
;GNLWISTDGAPSGIGKADGLFKVTLEGAERGKVEQFLAVPREAETCGPIVHDDERNVFVSVQHPGEEGSFADQHSFFPDYVAEGTTPTRGQVRAPRPSVVQVFRG
;
A
#
# COMPACT_ATOMS: atom_id res chain seq x y z
N GLY A 1 -15.95 -7.77 15.19
CA GLY A 1 -14.81 -7.02 14.60
C GLY A 1 -14.42 -7.62 13.26
N ASN A 2 -13.50 -7.02 12.50
CA ASN A 2 -13.03 -7.57 11.22
C ASN A 2 -11.64 -8.21 11.37
N LEU A 3 -11.35 -9.23 10.56
CA LEU A 3 -9.97 -9.70 10.34
C LEU A 3 -9.38 -8.88 9.19
N TRP A 4 -8.13 -8.44 9.36
CA TRP A 4 -7.39 -7.72 8.34
C TRP A 4 -6.22 -8.55 7.84
N ILE A 5 -6.03 -8.59 6.53
CA ILE A 5 -4.98 -9.35 5.86
C ILE A 5 -4.14 -8.37 5.06
N SER A 6 -2.86 -8.27 5.39
CA SER A 6 -1.85 -7.59 4.59
C SER A 6 -1.10 -8.62 3.75
N THR A 7 -0.90 -8.35 2.46
CA THR A 7 -0.21 -9.29 1.56
C THR A 7 1.20 -8.84 1.20
N ASP A 8 2.05 -9.85 1.01
CA ASP A 8 3.36 -9.83 0.35
C ASP A 8 3.36 -11.05 -0.59
N GLY A 9 3.43 -10.81 -1.90
CA GLY A 9 3.47 -11.86 -2.93
C GLY A 9 2.17 -12.06 -3.70
N ALA A 10 1.15 -11.21 -3.54
CA ALA A 10 -0.02 -11.22 -4.43
C ALA A 10 0.34 -11.06 -5.93
N PRO A 11 1.39 -10.30 -6.32
CA PRO A 11 1.78 -10.17 -7.72
C PRO A 11 2.17 -11.50 -8.35
N SER A 12 2.94 -12.34 -7.65
CA SER A 12 3.40 -13.63 -8.15
C SER A 12 2.33 -14.71 -8.03
N GLY A 13 1.49 -14.66 -6.99
CA GLY A 13 0.45 -15.65 -6.75
C GLY A 13 -0.81 -15.46 -7.60
N ILE A 14 -1.34 -14.24 -7.66
CA ILE A 14 -2.65 -13.95 -8.29
C ILE A 14 -2.60 -12.82 -9.35
N GLY A 15 -1.41 -12.30 -9.67
CA GLY A 15 -1.25 -11.26 -10.70
C GLY A 15 -1.87 -9.91 -10.31
N LYS A 16 -1.96 -9.61 -9.01
CA LYS A 16 -2.48 -8.34 -8.48
C LYS A 16 -1.44 -7.67 -7.61
N ALA A 17 -1.45 -6.34 -7.53
CA ALA A 17 -0.64 -5.62 -6.54
C ALA A 17 -1.00 -6.11 -5.13
N ASP A 18 -0.02 -6.09 -4.23
CA ASP A 18 -0.27 -6.37 -2.82
C ASP A 18 -1.27 -5.37 -2.25
N GLY A 19 -2.04 -5.81 -1.26
CA GLY A 19 -3.13 -5.03 -0.70
C GLY A 19 -3.43 -5.32 0.76
N LEU A 20 -4.20 -4.41 1.35
CA LEU A 20 -4.87 -4.65 2.62
C LEU A 20 -6.31 -5.11 2.30
N PHE A 21 -6.71 -6.21 2.92
CA PHE A 21 -8.02 -6.83 2.74
C PHE A 21 -8.75 -6.91 4.08
N LYS A 22 -10.07 -6.71 4.02
CA LYS A 22 -10.97 -6.86 5.17
C LYS A 22 -11.75 -8.16 5.01
N VAL A 23 -11.83 -8.94 6.08
CA VAL A 23 -12.66 -10.14 6.17
C VAL A 23 -13.73 -9.94 7.23
N THR A 24 -14.99 -10.01 6.81
CA THR A 24 -16.14 -9.94 7.71
C THR A 24 -16.23 -11.24 8.53
N LEU A 25 -16.29 -11.15 9.86
CA LEU A 25 -16.23 -12.33 10.75
C LEU A 25 -17.60 -12.83 11.24
N GLU A 26 -18.66 -12.06 11.04
CA GLU A 26 -19.97 -12.28 11.65
C GLU A 26 -21.11 -12.00 10.64
N GLY A 27 -22.30 -12.50 10.92
CA GLY A 27 -23.51 -12.27 10.10
C GLY A 27 -23.53 -13.05 8.79
N ALA A 28 -24.45 -12.66 7.90
CA ALA A 28 -24.68 -13.34 6.61
C ALA A 28 -23.48 -13.26 5.66
N GLU A 29 -22.66 -12.20 5.78
CA GLU A 29 -21.47 -11.96 4.97
C GLU A 29 -20.19 -12.56 5.59
N ARG A 30 -20.32 -13.41 6.62
CA ARG A 30 -19.15 -14.02 7.28
C ARG A 30 -18.27 -14.75 6.26
N GLY A 31 -16.98 -14.42 6.28
CA GLY A 31 -15.96 -14.96 5.37
C GLY A 31 -15.80 -14.16 4.07
N LYS A 32 -16.62 -13.13 3.84
CA LYS A 32 -16.46 -12.26 2.68
C LYS A 32 -15.16 -11.46 2.80
N VAL A 33 -14.29 -11.65 1.80
CA VAL A 33 -13.03 -10.93 1.63
C VAL A 33 -13.26 -9.75 0.69
N GLU A 34 -12.89 -8.55 1.14
CA GLU A 34 -13.03 -7.32 0.37
C GLU A 34 -11.68 -6.61 0.34
N GLN A 35 -11.22 -6.22 -0.85
CA GLN A 35 -10.01 -5.41 -0.95
C GLN A 35 -10.29 -3.99 -0.47
N PHE A 36 -9.51 -3.51 0.49
CA PHE A 36 -9.61 -2.16 1.02
C PHE A 36 -8.69 -1.18 0.28
N LEU A 37 -7.44 -1.58 0.02
CA LEU A 37 -6.50 -0.84 -0.82
C LEU A 37 -5.52 -1.77 -1.54
N ALA A 38 -4.85 -1.22 -2.54
CA ALA A 38 -3.64 -1.79 -3.15
C ALA A 38 -2.46 -0.85 -2.91
N VAL A 39 -1.25 -1.38 -2.81
CA VAL A 39 -0.03 -0.58 -2.74
C VAL A 39 0.62 -0.40 -4.13
N PRO A 40 1.57 0.54 -4.28
CA PRO A 40 2.27 0.76 -5.53
C PRO A 40 2.97 -0.49 -6.07
N ARG A 41 3.35 -0.41 -7.36
CA ARG A 41 4.10 -1.46 -8.05
C ARG A 41 5.30 -1.94 -7.21
N GLU A 42 5.44 -3.27 -7.12
CA GLU A 42 6.56 -3.97 -6.45
C GLU A 42 6.72 -3.56 -4.97
N ALA A 43 5.69 -2.97 -4.36
CA ALA A 43 5.60 -2.81 -2.93
C ALA A 43 4.80 -3.96 -2.32
N GLU A 44 5.03 -4.21 -1.04
CA GLU A 44 4.15 -5.02 -0.21
C GLU A 44 3.37 -4.15 0.80
N THR A 45 2.31 -4.73 1.35
CA THR A 45 1.58 -4.10 2.46
C THR A 45 2.01 -4.77 3.76
N CYS A 46 2.34 -3.98 4.77
CA CYS A 46 2.66 -4.53 6.08
C CYS A 46 2.20 -3.63 7.23
N GLY A 47 2.22 -4.21 8.43
CA GLY A 47 2.04 -3.51 9.70
C GLY A 47 0.82 -2.58 9.77
N PRO A 48 -0.40 -2.99 9.37
CA PRO A 48 -1.56 -2.12 9.45
C PRO A 48 -1.93 -1.82 10.90
N ILE A 49 -2.19 -0.54 11.20
CA ILE A 49 -2.85 -0.13 12.44
C ILE A 49 -4.25 0.36 12.06
N VAL A 50 -5.27 -0.37 12.51
CA VAL A 50 -6.67 -0.10 12.18
C VAL A 50 -7.40 0.48 13.39
N HIS A 51 -7.76 1.75 13.31
CA HIS A 51 -8.65 2.43 14.26
C HIS A 51 -10.03 2.58 13.63
N ASP A 52 -10.82 1.50 13.66
CA ASP A 52 -12.13 1.43 12.99
C ASP A 52 -13.12 2.49 13.54
N ASP A 53 -13.16 2.66 14.87
CA ASP A 53 -14.01 3.64 15.55
C ASP A 53 -13.69 5.09 15.15
N GLU A 54 -12.41 5.36 14.88
CA GLU A 54 -11.90 6.68 14.48
C GLU A 54 -11.82 6.83 12.96
N ARG A 55 -12.20 5.79 12.21
CA ARG A 55 -12.16 5.72 10.73
C ARG A 55 -10.77 6.02 10.16
N ASN A 56 -9.72 5.60 10.86
CA ASN A 56 -8.34 5.76 10.44
C ASN A 56 -7.67 4.40 10.25
N VAL A 57 -6.91 4.27 9.16
CA VAL A 57 -6.05 3.12 8.90
C VAL A 57 -4.66 3.64 8.56
N PHE A 58 -3.63 3.15 9.24
CA PHE A 58 -2.25 3.38 8.86
C PHE A 58 -1.70 2.11 8.22
N VAL A 59 -1.06 2.23 7.06
CA VAL A 59 -0.42 1.11 6.35
C VAL A 59 1.01 1.47 6.01
N SER A 60 1.93 0.55 6.24
CA SER A 60 3.30 0.67 5.77
C SER A 60 3.39 0.09 4.35
N VAL A 61 3.81 0.95 3.42
CA VAL A 61 4.20 0.56 2.05
C VAL A 61 5.69 0.26 2.08
N GLN A 62 6.08 -1.01 2.00
CA GLN A 62 7.49 -1.40 1.99
C GLN A 62 8.02 -1.54 0.57
N HIS A 63 9.32 -1.20 0.42
CA HIS A 63 10.14 -1.34 -0.78
C HIS A 63 9.42 -1.13 -2.14
N PRO A 64 8.72 0.00 -2.35
CA PRO A 64 8.10 0.26 -3.64
C PRO A 64 9.12 0.23 -4.77
N GLY A 65 8.85 -0.50 -5.85
CA GLY A 65 9.80 -0.64 -6.96
C GLY A 65 11.03 -1.50 -6.64
N GLU A 66 10.90 -2.51 -5.77
CA GLU A 66 12.00 -3.39 -5.31
C GLU A 66 12.88 -3.93 -6.44
N GLU A 67 12.30 -4.27 -7.59
CA GLU A 67 13.02 -4.86 -8.74
C GLU A 67 13.66 -3.81 -9.67
N GLY A 68 13.55 -2.53 -9.31
CA GLY A 68 14.17 -1.42 -10.03
C GLY A 68 15.67 -1.29 -9.73
N SER A 69 16.32 -0.40 -10.47
CA SER A 69 17.71 -0.01 -10.22
C SER A 69 17.84 1.51 -10.08
N PHE A 70 19.02 1.98 -9.67
CA PHE A 70 19.30 3.42 -9.60
C PHE A 70 19.03 4.14 -10.93
N ALA A 71 19.41 3.51 -12.05
CA ALA A 71 19.27 4.07 -13.40
C ALA A 71 17.87 3.84 -14.01
N ASP A 72 17.13 2.83 -13.53
CA ASP A 72 15.82 2.43 -14.04
C ASP A 72 14.85 2.16 -12.88
N GLN A 73 14.25 3.24 -12.38
CA GLN A 73 13.35 3.19 -11.24
C GLN A 73 11.96 2.71 -11.67
N HIS A 74 11.44 1.66 -11.02
CA HIS A 74 10.11 1.12 -11.32
C HIS A 74 8.96 1.83 -10.57
N SER A 75 9.28 2.57 -9.52
CA SER A 75 8.32 3.35 -8.74
C SER A 75 8.91 4.69 -8.33
N PHE A 76 8.03 5.70 -8.19
CA PHE A 76 8.36 7.02 -7.65
C PHE A 76 7.50 7.37 -6.44
N PHE A 77 6.83 6.38 -5.85
CA PHE A 77 6.06 6.58 -4.63
C PHE A 77 6.98 7.03 -3.48
N PRO A 78 6.53 7.97 -2.61
CA PRO A 78 5.23 8.62 -2.60
C PRO A 78 5.17 9.94 -3.39
N ASP A 79 6.32 10.48 -3.80
CA ASP A 79 6.40 11.87 -4.27
C ASP A 79 6.02 12.04 -5.75
N TYR A 80 6.13 10.98 -6.55
CA TYR A 80 5.81 10.91 -7.99
C TYR A 80 6.40 12.06 -8.81
N VAL A 81 7.62 12.50 -8.47
CA VAL A 81 8.30 13.60 -9.16
C VAL A 81 8.59 13.21 -10.62
N ALA A 82 8.07 14.01 -11.56
CA ALA A 82 8.22 13.76 -12.98
C ALA A 82 9.68 13.90 -13.45
N GLU A 83 10.05 13.18 -14.50
CA GLU A 83 11.35 13.34 -15.14
C GLU A 83 11.56 14.76 -15.68
N GLY A 84 12.79 15.27 -15.62
CA GLY A 84 13.13 16.61 -16.08
C GLY A 84 12.63 17.75 -15.17
N THR A 85 12.01 17.42 -14.03
CA THR A 85 11.59 18.41 -13.04
C THR A 85 12.54 18.47 -11.84
N THR A 86 12.70 19.66 -11.26
CA THR A 86 13.41 19.83 -9.99
C THR A 86 12.45 19.55 -8.83
N PRO A 87 12.74 18.57 -7.94
CA PRO A 87 11.89 18.29 -6.78
C PRO A 87 11.70 19.54 -5.91
N THR A 88 10.50 19.75 -5.39
CA THR A 88 10.29 20.78 -4.37
C THR A 88 10.84 20.32 -3.02
N ARG A 89 10.96 21.22 -2.04
CA ARG A 89 11.51 20.90 -0.71
C ARG A 89 10.72 19.74 -0.08
N GLY A 90 11.42 18.65 0.24
CA GLY A 90 10.85 17.46 0.88
C GLY A 90 10.50 16.32 -0.10
N GLN A 91 10.49 16.61 -1.40
CA GLN A 91 10.29 15.61 -2.44
C GLN A 91 11.61 15.00 -2.91
N VAL A 92 11.54 13.74 -3.31
CA VAL A 92 12.65 13.01 -3.94
C VAL A 92 12.10 12.29 -5.18
N ARG A 93 12.86 12.29 -6.28
CA ARG A 93 12.56 11.45 -7.45
C ARG A 93 13.19 10.06 -7.30
N ALA A 94 12.72 9.30 -6.32
CA ALA A 94 13.14 7.92 -6.06
C ALA A 94 12.06 7.22 -5.21
N PRO A 95 11.95 5.89 -5.24
CA PRO A 95 11.05 5.15 -4.38
C PRO A 95 11.44 5.29 -2.91
N ARG A 96 10.44 5.46 -2.04
CA ARG A 96 10.64 5.56 -0.58
C ARG A 96 9.58 4.76 0.17
N PRO A 97 9.99 3.81 1.03
CA PRO A 97 9.08 3.22 2.01
C PRO A 97 8.41 4.31 2.84
N SER A 98 7.09 4.21 3.03
CA SER A 98 6.32 5.24 3.73
C SER A 98 5.15 4.63 4.50
N VAL A 99 4.78 5.26 5.61
CA VAL A 99 3.50 5.00 6.28
C VAL A 99 2.46 5.92 5.67
N VAL A 100 1.36 5.36 5.17
CA VAL A 100 0.22 6.11 4.65
C VAL A 100 -0.93 6.08 5.64
N GLN A 101 -1.60 7.21 5.81
CA GLN A 101 -2.87 7.30 6.53
C GLN A 101 -4.01 7.28 5.50
N VAL A 102 -4.94 6.35 5.69
CA VAL A 102 -6.20 6.27 4.95
C VAL A 102 -7.32 6.64 5.91
N PHE A 103 -8.10 7.64 5.53
CA PHE A 103 -9.23 8.13 6.29
C PHE A 103 -10.36 8.51 5.33
N ARG A 104 -11.58 8.60 5.87
CA ARG A 104 -12.73 9.08 5.10
C ARG A 104 -12.75 10.61 5.14
N GLY A 105 -12.57 11.23 3.97
CA GLY A 105 -12.70 12.69 3.79
C GLY A 105 -14.13 13.19 3.82
#